data_AF-A0A2C6KW18-F1
#
_entry.id   AF-A0A2C6KW18-F1
#
_cell.length_a   1.000
_cell.length_b   1.000
_cell.length_c   1.000
_cell.angle_alpha   90.00
_cell.angle_beta   90.00
_cell.angle_gamma   90.00
#
_symmetry.space_group_name_H-M   'P 1'
#
loop_
_entity.id
_entity.type
_entity.pdbx_description
1 polymer ?
#
loop_
_entity_poly.entity_id
_entity_poly.type
_entity_poly.pdbx_seq_one_letter_code
_entity_poly.pdbx_strand_id
1 'polypeptide(L)'
;KACIKCAKNKTSRQKSGGLLQPLEIPEVPWEEISIDLIVGLPKTSEDYEVIVTIVCRLTKMAHFIPAKMNITAEELAQLLIREVVRLHGVPRAIVSDRDPKFTSD
;
A
#
# COMPACT_ATOMS: atom_id res chain seq x y z
N LYS A 1 7.86 29.75 -24.58
CA LYS A 1 7.91 29.68 -23.09
C LYS A 1 8.04 31.06 -22.41
N ALA A 2 7.80 32.18 -23.12
CA ALA A 2 8.03 33.52 -22.57
C ALA A 2 6.94 34.03 -21.61
N CYS A 3 5.72 33.47 -21.63
CA CYS A 3 4.65 33.85 -20.72
C CYS A 3 4.51 32.84 -19.57
N ILE A 4 4.75 33.30 -18.33
CA ILE A 4 4.68 32.49 -17.11
C ILE A 4 3.27 31.93 -16.89
N LYS A 5 2.22 32.74 -17.12
CA LYS A 5 0.82 32.30 -16.98
C LYS A 5 0.50 31.14 -17.94
N CYS A 6 0.93 31.24 -19.19
CA CYS A 6 0.73 30.16 -20.17
C CYS A 6 1.58 28.93 -19.86
N ALA A 7 2.79 29.08 -19.32
CA ALA A 7 3.66 27.95 -18.98
C ALA A 7 3.13 27.15 -17.77
N LYS A 8 2.50 27.81 -16.79
CA LYS A 8 1.88 27.15 -15.63
C LYS A 8 0.55 26.47 -15.96
N ASN A 9 -0.27 27.09 -16.81
CA ASN A 9 -1.64 26.63 -17.04
C ASN A 9 -1.78 25.65 -18.22
N LYS A 10 -0.81 25.62 -19.15
CA LYS A 10 -0.85 24.65 -20.25
C LYS A 10 -0.28 23.32 -19.79
N THR A 11 -1.07 22.27 -19.90
CA THR A 11 -0.62 20.89 -19.66
C THR A 11 0.50 20.52 -20.62
N SER A 12 1.57 19.91 -20.10
CA SER A 12 2.62 19.35 -20.94
C SER A 12 2.06 18.22 -21.80
N ARG A 13 2.42 18.21 -23.09
CA ARG A 13 2.12 17.10 -24.01
C ARG A 13 3.33 16.19 -24.23
N GLN A 14 4.44 16.48 -23.56
CA GLN A 14 5.60 15.59 -23.60
C GLN A 14 5.29 14.35 -22.75
N LYS A 15 5.63 13.17 -23.28
CA LYS A 15 5.56 11.94 -22.49
C LYS A 15 6.46 12.09 -21.27
N SER A 16 6.07 11.51 -20.15
CA SER A 16 6.95 11.39 -18.98
C SER A 16 8.26 10.76 -19.44
N GLY A 17 9.36 11.48 -19.23
CA GLY A 17 10.69 10.96 -19.55
C GLY A 17 11.09 9.87 -18.56
N GLY A 18 11.79 8.86 -19.02
CA GLY A 18 12.36 7.80 -18.19
C GLY A 18 11.63 6.46 -18.29
N LEU A 19 12.35 5.40 -17.93
CA LEU A 19 11.82 4.06 -17.75
C LEU A 19 11.30 3.90 -16.31
N LEU A 20 10.34 3.01 -16.11
CA LEU A 20 9.93 2.61 -14.75
C LEU A 20 11.13 1.99 -14.03
N GLN A 21 11.30 2.34 -12.76
CA GLN A 21 12.32 1.77 -11.88
C GLN A 21 11.64 0.90 -10.83
N PRO A 22 11.42 -0.39 -11.11
CA PRO A 22 10.82 -1.31 -10.15
C PRO A 22 11.79 -1.60 -9.01
N LEU A 23 11.24 -1.94 -7.85
CA LEU A 23 12.01 -2.47 -6.72
C LEU A 23 12.59 -3.84 -7.08
N GLU A 24 13.76 -4.15 -6.50
CA GLU A 24 14.41 -5.45 -6.64
C GLU A 24 13.49 -6.59 -6.18
N ILE A 25 13.58 -7.73 -6.84
CA ILE A 25 12.74 -8.89 -6.55
C ILE A 25 13.34 -9.64 -5.36
N PRO A 26 12.58 -9.93 -4.29
CA PRO A 26 13.09 -10.70 -3.15
C PRO A 26 13.41 -12.15 -3.55
N GLU A 27 14.32 -12.80 -2.83
CA GLU A 27 14.72 -14.18 -3.12
C GLU A 27 13.89 -15.22 -2.38
N VAL A 28 13.35 -14.85 -1.20
CA VAL A 28 12.62 -15.77 -0.31
C VAL A 28 11.15 -15.35 -0.18
N PRO A 29 10.18 -16.29 -0.24
CA PRO A 29 8.78 -15.98 0.00
C PRO A 29 8.60 -15.31 1.36
N TRP A 30 7.75 -14.27 1.41
CA TRP A 30 7.43 -13.50 2.62
C TRP A 30 8.59 -12.71 3.24
N GLU A 31 9.77 -12.69 2.61
CA GLU A 31 10.88 -11.82 3.02
C GLU A 31 10.50 -10.35 2.91
N GLU A 32 9.81 -9.98 1.82
CA GLU A 32 9.27 -8.64 1.66
C GLU A 32 7.79 -8.71 1.28
N ILE A 33 7.02 -7.80 1.89
CA ILE A 33 5.60 -7.67 1.65
C ILE A 33 5.26 -6.28 1.14
N SER A 34 4.14 -6.16 0.44
CA SER A 34 3.50 -4.88 0.17
C SER A 34 2.15 -4.81 0.89
N ILE A 35 1.86 -3.66 1.49
CA ILE A 35 0.60 -3.39 2.19
C ILE A 35 -0.11 -2.22 1.51
N ASP A 36 -1.41 -2.36 1.29
CA ASP A 36 -2.26 -1.30 0.72
C ASP A 36 -3.68 -1.38 1.31
N LEU A 37 -4.40 -0.25 1.30
CA LEU A 37 -5.75 -0.11 1.83
C LEU A 37 -6.74 0.18 0.70
N ILE A 38 -7.63 -0.76 0.43
CA ILE A 38 -8.76 -0.52 -0.46
C ILE A 38 -9.88 0.11 0.36
N VAL A 39 -10.06 1.42 0.19
CA VAL A 39 -11.06 2.22 0.91
C VAL A 39 -12.27 2.56 0.04
N GLY A 40 -13.35 3.06 0.66
CA GLY A 40 -14.55 3.51 -0.05
C GLY A 40 -15.49 2.39 -0.49
N LEU A 41 -15.43 1.24 0.19
CA LEU A 41 -16.32 0.11 -0.06
C LEU A 41 -17.68 0.32 0.63
N PRO A 42 -18.76 -0.31 0.14
CA PRO A 42 -20.04 -0.32 0.84
C PRO A 42 -19.88 -0.91 2.24
N LYS A 43 -20.46 -0.22 3.22
CA LYS A 43 -20.43 -0.62 4.62
C LYS A 43 -21.18 -1.93 4.85
N THR A 44 -20.52 -2.90 5.47
CA THR A 44 -21.15 -4.17 5.89
C THR A 44 -22.00 -3.98 7.16
N SER A 45 -22.80 -4.99 7.52
CA SER A 45 -23.53 -5.00 8.80
C SER A 45 -22.61 -4.94 10.04
N GLU A 46 -21.36 -5.38 9.90
CA GLU A 46 -20.34 -5.36 10.96
C GLU A 46 -19.44 -4.10 10.92
N ASP A 47 -19.84 -3.07 10.17
CA ASP A 47 -19.13 -1.80 10.01
C ASP A 47 -17.75 -1.87 9.32
N TYR A 48 -17.50 -2.88 8.48
CA TYR A 48 -16.32 -2.93 7.62
C TYR A 48 -16.53 -2.16 6.32
N GLU A 49 -15.55 -1.33 5.96
CA GLU A 49 -15.58 -0.41 4.80
C GLU A 49 -14.23 -0.37 4.06
N VAL A 50 -13.24 -1.11 4.56
CA VAL A 50 -11.86 -1.15 4.05
C VAL A 50 -11.41 -2.59 3.92
N ILE A 51 -10.61 -2.89 2.92
CA ILE A 51 -9.84 -4.14 2.84
C ILE A 51 -8.36 -3.80 2.97
N VAL A 52 -7.71 -4.34 4.01
CA VAL A 52 -6.25 -4.35 4.13
C VAL A 52 -5.74 -5.47 3.25
N THR A 53 -4.93 -5.12 2.26
CA THR A 53 -4.26 -6.08 1.39
C THR A 53 -2.82 -6.24 1.86
N ILE A 54 -2.38 -7.47 2.06
CA ILE A 54 -0.99 -7.78 2.39
C ILE A 54 -0.49 -8.84 1.42
N VAL A 55 0.47 -8.47 0.58
CA VAL A 55 0.89 -9.28 -0.56
C VAL A 55 2.37 -9.62 -0.45
N CYS A 56 2.71 -10.90 -0.57
CA CYS A 56 4.09 -11.34 -0.71
C CYS A 56 4.66 -10.81 -2.03
N ARG A 57 5.74 -10.03 -2.00
CA ARG A 57 6.30 -9.40 -3.20
C ARG A 57 6.80 -10.42 -4.22
N LEU A 58 7.32 -11.56 -3.76
CA LEU A 58 7.83 -12.64 -4.61
C LEU A 58 6.71 -13.50 -5.22
N THR A 59 5.87 -14.13 -4.39
CA THR A 59 4.90 -15.14 -4.86
C THR A 59 3.56 -14.55 -5.30
N LYS A 60 3.30 -13.27 -4.97
CA LYS A 60 2.00 -12.60 -5.14
C LYS A 60 0.82 -13.24 -4.38
N MET A 61 1.10 -14.14 -3.44
CA MET A 61 0.09 -14.60 -2.48
C MET A 61 -0.36 -13.41 -1.63
N ALA A 62 -1.67 -13.27 -1.46
CA ALA A 62 -2.30 -12.11 -0.83
C ALA A 62 -3.22 -12.52 0.31
N HIS A 63 -3.19 -11.75 1.40
CA HIS A 63 -4.21 -11.72 2.43
C HIS A 63 -5.12 -10.52 2.20
N PHE A 64 -6.43 -10.75 2.23
CA PHE A 64 -7.46 -9.72 2.14
C PHE A 64 -8.23 -9.70 3.46
N ILE A 65 -8.02 -8.65 4.25
CA ILE A 65 -8.51 -8.59 5.63
C ILE A 65 -9.50 -7.43 5.75
N PRO A 66 -10.75 -7.67 6.15
CA PRO A 66 -11.72 -6.60 6.35
C PRO A 66 -11.31 -5.71 7.53
N ALA A 67 -11.45 -4.40 7.36
CA ALA A 67 -11.11 -3.38 8.34
C ALA A 67 -12.12 -2.22 8.32
N LYS A 68 -12.13 -1.45 9.41
CA LYS A 68 -12.94 -0.24 9.54
C LYS A 68 -12.17 0.95 8.97
N MET A 69 -12.89 1.97 8.48
CA MET A 69 -12.28 3.18 7.90
C MET A 69 -11.33 3.91 8.87
N ASN A 70 -11.66 3.89 10.15
CA ASN A 70 -10.90 4.52 11.22
C ASN A 70 -9.85 3.61 11.85
N ILE A 71 -9.45 2.51 11.19
CA ILE A 71 -8.37 1.65 11.69
C ILE A 71 -7.12 2.48 11.99
N THR A 72 -6.59 2.28 13.19
CA THR A 72 -5.37 2.92 13.69
C THR A 72 -4.12 2.17 13.22
N ALA A 73 -2.95 2.82 13.30
CA ALA A 73 -1.68 2.17 12.99
C ALA A 73 -1.42 0.96 13.92
N GLU A 74 -1.78 1.07 15.19
CA GLU A 74 -1.64 -0.02 16.17
C GLU A 74 -2.52 -1.23 15.82
N GLU A 75 -3.80 -1.01 15.51
CA GLU A 75 -4.71 -2.08 15.09
C GLU A 75 -4.22 -2.74 13.78
N LEU A 76 -3.67 -1.95 12.86
CA LEU A 76 -3.10 -2.45 11.62
C LEU A 76 -1.85 -3.32 11.88
N ALA A 77 -0.98 -2.90 12.80
CA ALA A 77 0.16 -3.70 13.23
C ALA A 77 -0.28 -5.02 13.89
N GLN A 78 -1.32 -4.99 14.72
CA GLN A 78 -1.91 -6.20 15.31
C GLN A 78 -2.48 -7.15 14.24
N LEU A 79 -3.18 -6.62 13.23
CA LEU A 79 -3.64 -7.40 12.07
C LEU A 79 -2.48 -8.04 11.31
N LEU A 80 -1.41 -7.29 11.04
CA LEU A 80 -0.22 -7.80 10.37
C LEU A 80 0.39 -8.97 11.16
N ILE A 81 0.50 -8.83 12.48
CA ILE A 81 1.04 -9.90 13.34
C ILE A 81 0.13 -11.14 13.28
N ARG A 82 -1.17 -10.95 13.44
CA ARG A 82 -2.16 -12.03 13.51
C ARG A 82 -2.28 -12.79 12.18
N GLU A 83 -2.34 -12.08 11.07
CA GLU A 83 -2.67 -12.67 9.77
C GLU A 83 -1.44 -13.06 8.96
N VAL A 84 -0.29 -12.39 9.16
CA VAL A 84 0.91 -12.63 8.36
C VAL A 84 2.04 -13.20 9.22
N VAL A 85 2.47 -12.50 10.27
CA VAL A 85 3.65 -12.90 11.05
C VAL A 85 3.47 -14.28 11.70
N ARG A 86 2.27 -14.56 12.22
CA ARG A 86 1.91 -15.87 12.78
C ARG A 86 2.12 -17.02 11.80
N LEU A 87 1.88 -16.80 10.51
CA LEU A 87 1.88 -17.86 9.48
C LEU A 87 3.21 -17.95 8.72
N HIS A 88 3.84 -16.81 8.45
CA HIS A 88 4.95 -16.68 7.50
C HIS A 88 6.24 -16.13 8.12
N GLY A 89 6.19 -15.68 9.38
CA GLY A 89 7.30 -15.02 10.05
C GLY A 89 7.33 -13.50 9.82
N VAL A 90 8.31 -12.85 10.44
CA VAL A 90 8.48 -11.38 10.36
C VAL A 90 9.13 -11.03 9.02
N PRO A 91 8.50 -10.17 8.18
CA PRO A 91 9.10 -9.73 6.94
C PRO A 91 10.31 -8.81 7.23
N ARG A 92 11.32 -8.87 6.37
CA ARG A 92 12.49 -7.98 6.40
C ARG A 92 12.13 -6.56 5.97
N ALA A 93 11.20 -6.40 5.04
CA ALA A 93 10.75 -5.10 4.57
C ALA A 93 9.24 -5.07 4.25
N ILE A 94 8.65 -3.90 4.42
CA ILE A 94 7.26 -3.60 4.09
C ILE A 94 7.26 -2.43 3.11
N VAL A 95 6.60 -2.61 1.97
CA VAL A 95 6.39 -1.57 0.96
C VAL A 95 4.95 -1.11 1.04
N SER A 96 4.72 0.13 1.45
CA SER A 96 3.40 0.77 1.45
C SER A 96 3.40 2.03 0.59
N ASP A 97 2.23 2.61 0.38
CA ASP A 97 2.14 3.99 -0.06
C ASP A 97 2.45 4.96 1.10
N ARG A 98 2.12 6.25 0.92
CA ARG A 98 2.32 7.29 1.92
C ARG A 98 1.03 7.61 2.69
N ASP A 99 0.13 6.64 2.87
CA ASP A 99 -1.03 6.84 3.72
C ASP A 99 -0.57 7.19 5.15
N PRO A 100 -1.17 8.21 5.81
CA PRO A 100 -0.81 8.61 7.16
C PRO A 100 -0.82 7.48 8.20
N LYS A 101 -1.60 6.41 7.96
CA LYS A 101 -1.64 5.23 8.82
C LYS A 101 -0.33 4.44 8.82
N PHE A 102 0.49 4.58 7.78
CA PHE A 102 1.83 3.97 7.68
C PHE A 102 2.96 4.93 8.09
N THR A 103 2.70 6.23 8.13
CA THR A 103 3.72 7.26 8.43
C THR A 103 3.48 8.00 9.74
N SER A 104 2.59 7.50 10.61
CA SER A 104 2.37 8.05 11.96
C SER A 104 3.56 7.71 12.86
N ASP A 105 3.93 8.65 13.74
CA ASP A 105 4.95 8.46 14.80
C ASP A 105 4.48 7.47 15.88
#